data_AF-A0A8B3DMA4-F1
#
_entry.id   AF-A0A8B3DMA4-F1
#
_cell.length_a   1.000
_cell.length_b   1.000
_cell.length_c   1.000
_cell.angle_alpha   90.00
_cell.angle_beta   90.00
_cell.angle_gamma   90.00
#
_symmetry.space_group_name_H-M   'P 1'
#
loop_
_entity.id
_entity.type
_entity.pdbx_description
1 polymer ?
#
loop_
_entity_poly.entity_id
_entity_poly.type
_entity_poly.pdbx_seq_one_letter_code
_entity_poly.pdbx_strand_id
1 'polypeptide(L)' 'MSIHLLFVKIQSLSEQASIDSGTSYEEYLRLFTLYFERSFKRKSEVALKIAGVFGYDTSMRQRVTVQGSNRRCR' A
#
# COMPACT_ATOMS: atom_id res chain seq x y z
N MET A 1 -12.60 -10.71 11.15
CA MET A 1 -11.22 -10.70 11.72
C MET A 1 -11.20 -9.76 12.91
N SER A 2 -10.54 -10.13 14.00
CA SER A 2 -10.30 -9.22 15.13
C SER A 2 -9.38 -8.06 14.72
N ILE A 3 -9.55 -6.89 15.34
CA ILE A 3 -8.75 -5.68 15.07
C ILE A 3 -7.25 -5.96 15.28
N HIS A 4 -6.90 -6.73 16.31
CA HIS A 4 -5.52 -7.14 16.57
C HIS A 4 -4.92 -7.94 15.41
N LEU A 5 -5.68 -8.86 14.83
CA LEU A 5 -5.23 -9.66 13.67
C LEU A 5 -5.06 -8.80 12.41
N LEU A 6 -5.90 -7.77 12.24
CA LEU A 6 -5.72 -6.81 11.15
C LEU A 6 -4.44 -6.00 11.35
N PHE A 7 -4.17 -5.53 12.57
CA PHE A 7 -2.97 -4.78 12.90
C PHE A 7 -1.71 -5.60 12.63
N VAL A 8 -1.61 -6.80 13.22
CA VAL A 8 -0.44 -7.68 13.03
C VAL A 8 -0.21 -8.00 11.55
N LYS A 9 -1.28 -8.26 10.80
CA LYS A 9 -1.16 -8.54 9.37
C LYS A 9 -0.68 -7.30 8.61
N ILE A 10 -1.24 -6.12 8.85
CA ILE A 10 -0.83 -4.90 8.16
C ILE A 10 0.62 -4.53 8.51
N GLN A 11 1.01 -4.69 9.78
CA GLN A 11 2.38 -4.50 10.24
C GLN A 11 3.35 -5.43 9.48
N SER A 12 3.04 -6.72 9.34
CA SER A 12 3.91 -7.64 8.59
C SER A 12 4.08 -7.25 7.11
N LEU A 13 3.05 -6.64 6.50
CA LEU A 13 3.16 -6.15 5.11
C LEU A 13 4.02 -4.90 5.03
N SER A 14 3.96 -4.04 6.04
CA SER A 14 4.81 -2.85 6.16
C SER A 14 6.28 -3.26 6.37
N GLU A 15 6.55 -4.21 7.26
CA GLU A 15 7.89 -4.74 7.48
C GLU A 15 8.48 -5.35 6.20
N GLN A 16 7.70 -6.17 5.49
CA GLN A 16 8.12 -6.73 4.21
C GLN A 16 8.42 -5.63 3.18
N ALA A 17 7.53 -4.64 3.04
CA ALA A 17 7.75 -3.52 2.13
C ALA A 17 9.00 -2.70 2.52
N SER A 18 9.28 -2.54 3.81
CA SER A 18 10.46 -1.85 4.30
C SER A 18 11.74 -2.59 3.88
N ILE A 19 11.76 -3.92 4.05
CA ILE A 19 12.90 -4.76 3.65
C ILE A 19 13.13 -4.67 2.15
N ASP A 20 12.07 -4.84 1.35
CA ASP A 20 12.16 -4.91 -0.11
C ASP A 20 12.46 -3.53 -0.74
N SER A 21 12.05 -2.44 -0.10
CA SER A 21 12.34 -1.07 -0.55
C SER A 21 13.78 -0.60 -0.29
N GLY A 22 14.52 -1.31 0.56
CA GLY A 22 15.85 -0.92 1.02
C GLY A 22 15.81 0.43 1.75
N THR A 23 16.32 1.48 1.09
CA THR A 23 16.42 2.84 1.66
C THR A 23 15.47 3.85 1.03
N SER A 24 14.62 3.44 0.07
CA SER A 24 13.72 4.35 -0.66
C SER A 24 12.33 4.37 -0.03
N TYR A 25 11.96 5.51 0.57
CA TYR A 25 10.62 5.68 1.13
C TYR A 25 9.51 5.66 0.07
N GLU A 26 9.78 6.18 -1.14
CA GLU A 26 8.79 6.10 -2.23
C GLU A 26 8.55 4.67 -2.67
N GLU A 27 9.59 3.84 -2.71
CA GLU A 27 9.47 2.43 -3.06
C GLU A 27 8.78 1.64 -1.95
N TYR A 28 9.05 1.97 -0.68
CA TYR A 28 8.30 1.46 0.47
C TYR A 28 6.79 1.70 0.28
N LEU A 29 6.37 2.93 -0.02
CA LEU A 29 4.96 3.26 -0.20
C LEU A 29 4.33 2.49 -1.36
N ARG A 30 5.06 2.33 -2.48
CA ARG A 30 4.60 1.55 -3.64
C ARG A 30 4.40 0.07 -3.28
N LEU A 31 5.39 -0.56 -2.67
CA LEU A 31 5.36 -1.96 -2.29
C LEU A 31 4.32 -2.23 -1.21
N PHE A 32 4.26 -1.38 -0.19
CA PHE A 32 3.25 -1.48 0.87
C PHE A 32 1.84 -1.38 0.31
N THR A 33 1.60 -0.40 -0.59
CA THR A 33 0.32 -0.27 -1.29
C THR A 33 -0.02 -1.54 -2.07
N LEU A 34 0.92 -2.08 -2.85
CA LEU A 34 0.74 -3.31 -3.62
C LEU A 34 0.40 -4.51 -2.73
N TYR A 35 1.15 -4.71 -1.64
CA TYR A 35 0.96 -5.82 -0.71
C TYR A 35 -0.36 -5.73 0.03
N PHE A 36 -0.74 -4.53 0.46
CA PHE A 36 -2.02 -4.28 1.10
C PHE A 36 -3.20 -4.54 0.14
N GLU A 37 -3.15 -4.02 -1.08
CA GLU A 37 -4.17 -4.24 -2.11
C GLU A 37 -4.35 -5.74 -2.42
N ARG A 38 -3.24 -6.48 -2.53
CA ARG A 38 -3.24 -7.92 -2.81
C ARG A 38 -3.80 -8.73 -1.65
N SER A 39 -3.53 -8.30 -0.41
CA SER A 39 -3.92 -9.01 0.82
C SER A 39 -5.37 -8.73 1.25
N PHE A 40 -5.91 -7.57 0.91
CA PHE A 40 -7.23 -7.11 1.34
C PHE A 40 -8.14 -6.80 0.13
N LYS A 41 -8.70 -7.86 -0.48
CA LYS A 41 -9.66 -7.75 -1.60
C LYS A 41 -10.93 -6.96 -1.23
N ARG A 42 -11.42 -7.14 0.00
CA ARG A 42 -12.47 -6.31 0.62
C ARG A 42 -11.86 -5.56 1.79
N LYS A 43 -11.71 -4.25 1.63
CA LYS A 43 -11.07 -3.38 2.63
C LYS A 43 -12.12 -2.91 3.61
N SER A 44 -12.07 -3.40 4.84
CA SER A 44 -12.88 -2.84 5.91
C SER A 44 -12.36 -1.44 6.26
N GLU A 45 -13.24 -0.56 6.75
CA GLU A 45 -12.86 0.78 7.18
C GLU A 45 -11.74 0.75 8.24
N VAL A 46 -11.78 -0.25 9.13
CA VAL A 46 -10.74 -0.47 10.14
C VAL A 46 -9.39 -0.81 9.50
N ALA A 47 -9.37 -1.68 8.48
CA ALA A 47 -8.12 -2.01 7.79
C ALA A 47 -7.54 -0.79 7.05
N LEU A 48 -8.40 0.05 6.47
CA LEU A 48 -7.99 1.31 5.84
C LEU A 48 -7.39 2.29 6.86
N LYS A 49 -8.04 2.45 8.02
CA LYS A 49 -7.53 3.32 9.10
C LYS A 49 -6.17 2.85 9.60
N ILE A 50 -6.00 1.56 9.84
CA ILE A 50 -4.71 0.99 10.27
C ILE A 50 -3.66 1.20 9.17
N ALA A 51 -3.97 0.85 7.92
CA ALA A 51 -3.02 1.01 6.81
C ALA A 51 -2.62 2.48 6.58
N GLY A 52 -3.52 3.44 6.84
CA GLY A 52 -3.22 4.87 6.78
C GLY A 52 -2.11 5.29 7.75
N VAL A 53 -2.01 4.65 8.93
CA VAL A 53 -0.91 4.88 9.89
C VAL A 53 0.44 4.49 9.28
N PHE A 54 0.46 3.50 8.39
CA PHE A 54 1.68 3.00 7.72
C PHE A 54 1.95 3.70 6.38
N GLY A 55 1.17 4.73 6.02
CA GLY A 55 1.34 5.51 4.80
C GLY A 55 0.49 5.08 3.60
N TYR A 56 -0.46 4.15 3.78
CA TYR A 56 -1.40 3.82 2.71
C TYR A 56 -2.31 5.02 2.41
N ASP A 57 -2.30 5.46 1.15
CA ASP A 57 -3.21 6.47 0.65
C ASP A 57 -4.02 5.91 -0.54
N THR A 58 -5.34 6.05 -0.46
CA THR A 58 -6.25 5.71 -1.56
C THR A 58 -5.94 6.44 -2.87
N SER A 59 -5.33 7.62 -2.81
CA SER A 59 -4.88 8.41 -3.96
C SER A 59 -3.69 7.78 -4.69
N MET A 60 -2.85 7.01 -3.99
CA MET A 60 -1.70 6.30 -4.57
C MET A 60 -2.13 5.23 -5.57
N ARG A 61 -3.36 4.71 -5.45
CA ARG A 61 -3.95 3.78 -6.44
C ARG A 61 -3.99 4.38 -7.84
N GLN A 62 -4.14 5.70 -7.97
CA GLN A 62 -4.20 6.38 -9.26
C GLN A 62 -2.81 6.66 -9.83
N ARG A 63 -1.78 6.86 -8.98
CA ARG A 63 -0.43 7.15 -9.47
C ARG A 63 0.25 5.94 -10.11
N VAL A 64 -0.01 4.73 -9.59
CA VAL A 64 0.55 3.49 -10.15
C VAL A 64 -0.08 3.13 -11.50
N THR A 65 -1.33 3.53 -11.76
CA THR A 65 -2.01 3.27 -13.05
C THR A 65 -1.79 4.39 -14.09
N VAL A 66 -1.49 5.62 -13.66
CA VAL A 66 -1.31 6.77 -14.57
C VAL A 66 0.11 6.88 -15.14
N GLN A 67 1.10 6.17 -14.60
CA GLN A 67 2.45 6.09 -15.19
C GLN A 67 2.55 5.20 -16.46
N GLY A 68 1.40 4.88 -17.08
CA GLY A 68 1.30 4.19 -18.38
C GLY A 68 0.62 5.00 -19.49
N SER A 69 0.43 6.32 -19.36
CA SER A 69 -0.22 7.12 -20.40
C SER A 69 0.31 8.55 -20.45
N ASN A 70 1.53 8.73 -20.94
CA ASN A 70 1.94 10.02 -21.50
C ASN A 70 2.87 9.85 -22.71
N ARG A 71 2.36 9.16 -23.74
CA ARG A 71 2.83 9.32 -25.12
C ARG A 71 1.65 9.77 -25.98
N ARG A 72 1.31 11.05 -25.91
CA ARG A 72 0.79 11.75 -27.08
C ARG A 72 1.80 12.83 -27.44
N CYS A 73 2.77 12.42 -28.26
CA CYS A 73 3.44 13.36 -29.15
C CYS A 73 2.37 13.89 -30.12
N ARG A 74 2.26 15.22 -30.09
CA ARG A 74 1.87 16.16 -31.16
C ARG A 74 1.05 15.63 -32.33
#